data_AF-A0AAD5YS12-F1
#
_entry.id   AF-A0AAD5YS12-F1
#
_cell.length_a   1.000
_cell.length_b   1.000
_cell.length_c   1.000
_cell.angle_alpha   90.00
_cell.angle_beta   90.00
_cell.angle_gamma   90.00
#
_symmetry.space_group_name_H-M   'P 1'
#
loop_
_entity.id
_entity.type
_entity.pdbx_description
1 polymer ?
#
loop_
_entity_poly.entity_id
_entity_poly.type
_entity_poly.pdbx_seq_one_letter_code
_entity_poly.pdbx_strand_id
1 'polypeptide(L)'
;MNYSAVLFYILEILWRAVAITVRLMRWLVSQYFEKKKVQAPPQPVVQHIPEKPSFQNLPLKLQTQVLVHLHWREVLRVRRTCKSWNRATKTREVWANLVTRFNSFQNRSPAPEEPVEAYSPEELERWLLSRLSVELGWRNERQEPTRYRPIKCPTPAVFHLVEGGRWLLVPDVEGIGRVSVYDLDKRNPSMVNLIEPMHKLDATRTLLMAVNIDRSVPTLTFNLVLTNNVMRETANGATPVRIYKVQVVGHGKDAQLKARHLSTFTMLGTGKFTSVDISGELLARSRRTKEGSFLEILKWQQSTSITHTRVIIPVDQGIEQLRIVENNRIVAFSKTNMLIYSIPPFQTIQANLIDVYDIIAPLWKLPCPGSRLYRGGLSPLYFDLSSLMTRFVLCAQDGIYGISIPQDKKSKPRLSKLVEYETTTESGYSLGVSKAFFRHRDSSSTTVSYMWIEDEVNRNREFRLRASVAIRERGYPGQWDADPPVIDETSGRIVQFTKTGLIVLDTGLCYEEKSSWW
;
A
#
# COMPACT_ATOMS: atom_id res chain seq x y z
N MET A 1 -12.86 49.22 40.49
CA MET A 1 -12.10 48.41 41.47
C MET A 1 -11.48 47.23 40.74
N ASN A 2 -10.15 47.12 40.72
CA ASN A 2 -9.41 46.16 39.87
C ASN A 2 -9.30 44.78 40.54
N TYR A 3 -10.29 43.92 40.31
CA TYR A 3 -10.32 42.53 40.82
C TYR A 3 -9.15 41.66 40.32
N SER A 4 -8.51 42.02 39.21
CA SER A 4 -7.37 41.29 38.63
C SER A 4 -6.12 41.32 39.51
N ALA A 5 -5.81 42.46 40.14
CA ALA A 5 -4.61 42.61 40.97
C ALA A 5 -4.69 41.80 42.27
N VAL A 6 -5.89 41.72 42.86
CA VAL A 6 -6.14 40.96 44.10
C VAL A 6 -6.04 39.45 43.83
N LEU A 7 -6.57 38.97 42.70
CA LEU A 7 -6.50 37.56 42.33
C LEU A 7 -5.07 37.09 42.09
N PHE A 8 -4.25 37.93 41.44
CA PHE A 8 -2.84 37.62 41.18
C PHE A 8 -2.03 37.51 42.48
N TYR A 9 -2.29 38.42 43.42
CA TYR A 9 -1.63 38.41 44.74
C TYR A 9 -2.01 37.18 45.57
N ILE A 10 -3.28 36.76 45.54
CA ILE A 10 -3.75 35.54 46.22
C ILE A 10 -3.12 34.28 45.61
N LEU A 11 -3.03 34.20 44.27
CA LEU A 11 -2.38 33.09 43.57
C LEU A 11 -0.89 32.97 43.89
N GLU A 12 -0.18 34.10 44.02
CA GLU A 12 1.24 34.09 44.38
C GLU A 12 1.47 33.58 45.80
N ILE A 13 0.63 33.98 46.76
CA ILE A 13 0.68 33.50 48.15
C ILE A 13 0.40 31.99 48.21
N LEU A 14 -0.61 31.52 47.47
CA LEU A 14 -0.96 30.10 47.38
C LEU A 14 0.21 29.28 46.80
N TRP A 15 0.88 29.78 45.75
CA TRP A 15 2.06 29.12 45.20
C TRP A 15 3.18 29.02 46.25
N ARG A 16 3.51 30.12 46.93
CA ARG A 16 4.55 30.12 47.97
C ARG A 16 4.24 29.13 49.10
N ALA A 17 2.98 29.03 49.53
CA ALA A 17 2.55 28.05 50.53
C ALA A 17 2.72 26.59 50.06
N VAL A 18 2.36 26.28 48.81
CA VAL A 18 2.57 24.95 48.22
C VAL A 18 4.06 24.61 48.14
N ALA A 19 4.90 25.56 47.72
CA ALA A 19 6.35 25.36 47.62
C ALA A 19 7.00 25.06 48.99
N ILE A 20 6.57 25.75 50.05
CA ILE A 20 7.03 25.51 51.42
C ILE A 20 6.61 24.12 51.89
N THR A 21 5.35 23.73 51.64
CA THR A 21 4.81 22.42 52.02
C THR A 21 5.57 21.26 51.36
N VAL A 22 5.91 21.39 50.08
CA VAL A 22 6.71 20.39 49.35
C VAL A 22 8.13 20.27 49.92
N ARG A 23 8.76 21.38 50.31
CA ARG A 23 10.10 21.36 50.93
C ARG A 23 10.06 20.68 52.31
N LEU A 24 9.04 20.97 53.11
CA LEU A 24 8.82 20.35 54.42
C LEU A 24 8.60 18.83 54.30
N MET A 25 7.76 18.40 53.36
CA MET A 25 7.54 16.97 53.07
C MET A 25 8.82 16.26 52.64
N ARG A 26 9.62 16.85 51.74
CA ARG A 26 10.92 16.28 51.35
C ARG A 26 11.87 16.14 52.54
N TRP A 27 11.92 17.16 53.40
CA TRP A 27 12.77 17.13 54.59
C TRP A 27 12.33 16.06 55.59
N LEU A 28 11.03 15.95 55.87
CA LEU A 28 10.48 14.92 56.76
C LEU A 28 10.72 13.50 56.25
N VAL A 29 10.56 13.27 54.93
CA VAL A 29 10.86 11.98 54.30
C VAL A 29 12.35 11.65 54.44
N SER A 30 13.24 12.62 54.23
CA SER A 30 14.68 12.44 54.42
C SER A 30 15.04 12.04 55.87
N GLN A 31 14.47 12.74 56.85
CA GLN A 31 14.65 12.44 58.27
C GLN A 31 14.11 11.05 58.67
N TYR A 32 12.99 10.64 58.07
CA TYR A 32 12.42 9.31 58.29
C TYR A 32 13.36 8.19 57.80
N PHE A 33 13.97 8.36 56.62
CA PHE A 33 14.92 7.37 56.10
C PHE A 33 16.26 7.35 56.85
N GLU A 34 16.77 8.50 57.28
CA GLU A 34 17.97 8.59 58.14
C GLU A 34 17.74 7.86 59.48
N LYS A 35 16.61 8.09 60.15
CA LYS A 35 16.29 7.39 61.41
C LYS A 35 16.16 5.87 61.24
N LYS A 36 15.64 5.40 60.11
CA LYS A 36 15.58 3.95 59.81
C LYS A 36 16.95 3.33 59.52
N LYS A 37 17.95 4.12 59.12
CA LYS A 37 19.30 3.64 58.83
C LYS A 37 20.09 3.28 60.11
N VAL A 38 19.71 3.83 61.25
CA VAL A 38 20.39 3.67 62.55
C VAL A 38 19.93 2.41 63.32
N GLN A 39 18.84 1.75 62.89
CA GLN A 39 18.32 0.52 63.51
C GLN A 39 18.53 -0.73 62.65
N ALA A 40 19.69 -0.87 62.03
CA ALA A 40 20.08 -2.14 61.41
C ALA A 40 20.69 -3.07 62.49
N PRO A 41 20.11 -4.25 62.77
CA PRO A 41 20.71 -5.23 63.67
C PRO A 41 22.08 -5.70 63.13
N PRO A 42 22.98 -6.17 64.01
CA PRO A 42 24.32 -6.63 63.63
C PRO A 42 24.23 -7.69 62.53
N GLN A 43 25.00 -7.49 61.46
CA GLN A 43 24.97 -8.34 60.28
C GLN A 43 25.34 -9.78 60.68
N PRO A 44 24.46 -10.77 60.43
CA PRO A 44 24.88 -12.16 60.47
C PRO A 44 25.97 -12.37 59.41
N VAL A 45 26.99 -13.14 59.78
CA VAL A 45 28.11 -13.54 58.91
C VAL A 45 27.55 -13.96 57.55
N VAL A 46 27.79 -13.11 56.55
CA VAL A 46 27.30 -13.30 55.18
C VAL A 46 28.04 -14.48 54.60
N GLN A 47 27.41 -15.66 54.65
CA GLN A 47 27.76 -16.73 53.75
C GLN A 47 27.60 -16.16 52.34
N HIS A 48 28.68 -16.14 51.56
CA HIS A 48 28.66 -15.82 50.14
C HIS A 48 27.77 -16.83 49.41
N ILE A 49 26.46 -16.62 49.45
CA ILE A 49 25.55 -17.21 48.48
C ILE A 49 26.00 -16.59 47.16
N PRO A 50 26.48 -17.38 46.18
CA PRO A 50 26.84 -16.83 44.89
C PRO A 50 25.63 -16.04 44.38
N GLU A 51 25.83 -14.74 44.14
CA GLU A 51 24.77 -13.87 43.62
C GLU A 51 24.13 -14.60 42.45
N LYS A 52 22.82 -14.90 42.57
CA LYS A 52 22.07 -15.51 41.47
C LYS A 52 22.43 -14.75 40.20
N PRO A 53 22.90 -15.42 39.14
CA PRO A 53 23.34 -14.74 37.93
C PRO A 53 22.19 -13.86 37.44
N SER A 54 22.34 -12.56 37.65
CA SER A 54 21.33 -11.60 37.27
C SER A 54 21.45 -11.43 35.77
N PHE A 55 20.36 -11.69 35.04
CA PHE A 55 20.29 -11.44 33.61
C PHE A 55 20.66 -9.98 33.24
N GLN A 56 20.55 -9.06 34.20
CA GLN A 56 20.94 -7.65 34.03
C GLN A 56 22.46 -7.45 33.87
N ASN A 57 23.26 -8.40 34.38
CA ASN A 57 24.72 -8.39 34.35
C ASN A 57 25.30 -9.13 33.13
N LEU A 58 24.44 -9.72 32.28
CA LEU A 58 24.90 -10.32 31.03
C LEU A 58 25.50 -9.25 30.10
N PRO A 59 26.59 -9.56 29.38
CA PRO A 59 27.09 -8.71 28.30
C PRO A 59 25.99 -8.34 27.30
N LEU A 60 26.03 -7.11 26.79
CA LEU A 60 25.05 -6.58 25.83
C LEU A 60 24.79 -7.54 24.67
N LYS A 61 25.83 -8.21 24.15
CA LYS A 61 25.72 -9.21 23.09
C LYS A 61 24.81 -10.38 23.45
N LEU A 62 24.92 -10.92 24.67
CA LEU A 62 24.05 -12.02 25.12
C LEU A 62 22.62 -11.55 25.36
N GLN A 63 22.44 -10.34 25.89
CA GLN A 63 21.11 -9.74 26.03
C GLN A 63 20.44 -9.58 24.66
N THR A 64 21.16 -9.06 23.67
CA THR A 64 20.68 -8.95 22.29
C THR A 64 20.33 -10.30 21.70
N GLN A 65 21.15 -11.34 21.91
CA GLN A 65 20.85 -12.70 21.47
C GLN A 65 19.57 -13.26 22.07
N VAL A 66 19.25 -12.95 23.34
CA VAL A 66 17.96 -13.32 23.93
C VAL A 66 16.82 -12.54 23.27
N LEU A 67 16.99 -11.22 23.08
CA LEU A 67 15.97 -10.34 22.51
C LEU A 67 15.61 -10.66 21.06
N VAL A 68 16.55 -11.16 20.25
CA VAL A 68 16.23 -11.54 18.86
C VAL A 68 15.22 -12.69 18.79
N HIS A 69 15.07 -13.49 19.83
CA HIS A 69 14.05 -14.56 19.86
C HIS A 69 12.68 -14.09 20.33
N LEU A 70 12.58 -12.93 20.98
CA LEU A 70 11.32 -12.40 21.48
C LEU A 70 10.43 -11.81 20.37
N HIS A 71 9.12 -11.78 20.61
CA HIS A 71 8.17 -11.07 19.78
C HIS A 71 8.24 -9.55 20.03
N TRP A 72 7.86 -8.71 19.05
CA TRP A 72 7.99 -7.25 19.17
C TRP A 72 7.32 -6.67 20.42
N ARG A 73 6.16 -7.22 20.82
CA ARG A 73 5.44 -6.83 22.04
C ARG A 73 6.26 -7.08 23.31
N GLU A 74 6.99 -8.18 23.35
CA GLU A 74 7.81 -8.58 24.48
C GLU A 74 9.06 -7.71 24.55
N VAL A 75 9.68 -7.43 23.40
CA VAL A 75 10.80 -6.46 23.29
C VAL A 75 10.39 -5.10 23.86
N LEU A 76 9.22 -4.57 23.47
CA LEU A 76 8.71 -3.30 24.00
C LEU A 76 8.39 -3.35 25.50
N ARG A 77 7.97 -4.50 26.05
CA ARG A 77 7.74 -4.68 27.49
C ARG A 77 9.06 -4.75 28.26
N VAL A 78 10.01 -5.55 27.78
CA VAL A 78 11.34 -5.74 28.38
C VAL A 78 12.11 -4.42 28.43
N ARG A 79 11.95 -3.56 27.41
CA ARG A 79 12.50 -2.19 27.41
C ARG A 79 12.16 -1.38 28.67
N ARG A 80 10.99 -1.62 29.27
CA ARG A 80 10.50 -0.87 30.44
C ARG A 80 11.00 -1.41 31.78
N THR A 81 11.79 -2.50 31.80
CA THR A 81 12.19 -3.15 33.05
C THR A 81 13.45 -2.52 33.66
N CYS A 82 14.53 -2.32 32.89
CA CYS A 82 15.74 -1.66 33.36
C CYS A 82 16.55 -1.00 32.22
N LYS A 83 17.53 -0.16 32.57
CA LYS A 83 18.37 0.57 31.61
C LYS A 83 19.21 -0.36 30.72
N SER A 84 19.69 -1.48 31.27
CA SER A 84 20.51 -2.48 30.56
C SER A 84 19.70 -3.09 29.41
N TRP A 85 18.52 -3.63 29.72
CA TRP A 85 17.58 -4.14 28.73
C TRP A 85 17.09 -3.08 27.74
N ASN A 86 16.77 -1.86 28.22
CA ASN A 86 16.42 -0.76 27.32
C ASN A 86 17.49 -0.53 26.25
N ARG A 87 18.77 -0.48 26.65
CA ARG A 87 19.90 -0.35 25.73
C ARG A 87 19.97 -1.53 24.74
N ALA A 88 19.81 -2.76 25.23
CA ALA A 88 19.81 -3.95 24.37
C ALA A 88 18.67 -3.94 23.33
N THR A 89 17.46 -3.50 23.70
CA THR A 89 16.32 -3.39 22.78
C THR A 89 16.47 -2.30 21.71
N LYS A 90 17.51 -1.46 21.77
CA LYS A 90 17.81 -0.43 20.76
C LYS A 90 18.89 -0.86 19.78
N THR A 91 19.41 -2.08 19.91
CA THR A 91 20.41 -2.60 18.98
C THR A 91 19.79 -2.90 17.62
N ARG A 92 20.59 -2.70 16.55
CA ARG A 92 20.17 -2.95 15.17
C ARG A 92 19.72 -4.39 14.96
N GLU A 93 20.46 -5.34 15.53
CA GLU A 93 20.24 -6.79 15.39
C GLU A 93 18.82 -7.19 15.80
N VAL A 94 18.30 -6.62 16.90
CA VAL A 94 16.92 -6.89 17.37
C VAL A 94 15.89 -6.44 16.34
N TRP A 95 15.99 -5.19 15.88
CA TRP A 95 15.00 -4.62 14.97
C TRP A 95 15.09 -5.18 13.56
N ALA A 96 16.31 -5.39 13.04
CA ALA A 96 16.52 -6.04 11.75
C ALA A 96 15.90 -7.45 11.76
N ASN A 97 16.16 -8.25 12.80
CA ASN A 97 15.56 -9.58 12.91
C ASN A 97 14.04 -9.55 13.06
N LEU A 98 13.49 -8.57 13.77
CA LEU A 98 12.03 -8.39 13.86
C LEU A 98 11.41 -8.00 12.51
N VAL A 99 12.06 -7.12 11.74
CA VAL A 99 11.63 -6.74 10.38
C VAL A 99 11.70 -7.94 9.45
N THR A 100 12.80 -8.69 9.43
CA THR A 100 12.93 -9.91 8.61
C THR A 100 11.84 -10.92 8.93
N ARG A 101 11.58 -11.19 10.23
CA ARG A 101 10.48 -12.08 10.65
C ARG A 101 9.12 -11.55 10.24
N PHE A 102 8.86 -10.25 10.43
CA PHE A 102 7.62 -9.63 10.00
C PHE A 102 7.40 -9.81 8.49
N ASN A 103 8.44 -9.57 7.69
CA ASN A 103 8.38 -9.71 6.23
C ASN A 103 8.19 -11.16 5.79
N SER A 104 8.75 -12.14 6.52
CA SER A 104 8.52 -13.56 6.22
C SER A 104 7.10 -14.04 6.54
N PHE A 105 6.43 -13.39 7.51
CA PHE A 105 5.04 -13.70 7.86
C PHE A 105 4.02 -12.95 6.99
N GLN A 106 4.39 -11.77 6.50
CA GLN A 106 3.55 -11.02 5.61
C GLN A 106 3.67 -11.60 4.21
N ASN A 107 2.59 -12.24 3.76
CA ASN A 107 2.42 -12.66 2.38
C ASN A 107 2.85 -11.53 1.41
N ARG A 108 2.50 -10.28 1.71
CA ARG A 108 2.90 -9.10 0.94
C ARG A 108 3.68 -8.11 1.81
N SER A 109 4.99 -8.30 1.90
CA SER A 109 5.85 -7.21 2.37
C SER A 109 5.97 -6.15 1.27
N PRO A 110 5.68 -4.87 1.56
CA PRO A 110 6.08 -3.80 0.65
C PRO A 110 7.58 -3.89 0.44
N ALA A 111 8.04 -3.63 -0.79
CA ALA A 111 9.46 -3.48 -1.04
C ALA A 111 9.97 -2.34 -0.13
N PRO A 112 11.02 -2.58 0.69
CA PRO A 112 11.61 -1.50 1.44
C PRO A 112 12.20 -0.48 0.47
N GLU A 113 12.33 0.76 0.92
CA GLU A 113 12.95 1.80 0.08
C GLU A 113 14.42 1.45 -0.20
N GLU A 114 15.06 0.79 0.77
CA GLU A 114 16.46 0.37 0.75
C GLU A 114 16.66 -1.05 1.31
N PRO A 115 17.84 -1.67 1.14
CA PRO A 115 18.18 -2.88 1.88
C PRO A 115 18.05 -2.68 3.39
N VAL A 116 17.63 -3.72 4.12
CA VAL A 116 17.47 -3.67 5.59
C VAL A 116 18.77 -3.23 6.28
N GLU A 117 19.92 -3.55 5.68
CA GLU A 117 21.29 -3.20 6.05
C GLU A 117 21.52 -1.69 6.18
N ALA A 118 20.88 -0.89 5.34
CA ALA A 118 21.08 0.56 5.27
C ALA A 118 20.36 1.32 6.38
N TYR A 119 19.30 0.75 6.96
CA TYR A 119 18.53 1.41 8.01
C TYR A 119 19.24 1.40 9.36
N SER A 120 19.18 2.55 10.04
CA SER A 120 19.53 2.66 11.46
C SER A 120 18.54 1.87 12.35
N PRO A 121 18.93 1.50 13.59
CA PRO A 121 18.04 0.83 14.53
C PRO A 121 16.71 1.58 14.74
N GLU A 122 16.78 2.91 14.88
CA GLU A 122 15.63 3.77 15.10
C GLU A 122 14.68 3.80 13.91
N GLU A 123 15.22 3.72 12.69
CA GLU A 123 14.42 3.65 11.47
C GLU A 123 13.77 2.29 11.30
N LEU A 124 14.47 1.19 11.58
CA LEU A 124 13.89 -0.15 11.56
C LEU A 124 12.76 -0.27 12.59
N GLU A 125 12.96 0.27 13.79
CA GLU A 125 11.93 0.33 14.83
C GLU A 125 10.71 1.11 14.33
N ARG A 126 10.90 2.34 13.83
CA ARG A 126 9.82 3.18 13.32
C ARG A 126 9.08 2.51 12.16
N TRP A 127 9.82 1.92 11.23
CA TRP A 127 9.29 1.22 10.07
C TRP A 127 8.39 0.07 10.50
N LEU A 128 8.87 -0.81 11.39
CA LEU A 128 8.10 -1.95 11.86
C LEU A 128 6.86 -1.53 12.65
N LEU A 129 7.04 -0.60 13.59
CA LEU A 129 5.94 -0.16 14.45
C LEU A 129 4.86 0.59 13.67
N SER A 130 5.23 1.36 12.64
CA SER A 130 4.28 1.99 11.72
C SER A 130 3.42 0.94 10.98
N ARG A 131 4.03 -0.13 10.47
CA ARG A 131 3.29 -1.22 9.80
C ARG A 131 2.42 -2.02 10.77
N LEU A 132 2.89 -2.22 12.01
CA LEU A 132 2.08 -2.86 13.04
C LEU A 132 0.91 -1.97 13.49
N SER A 133 1.07 -0.65 13.50
CA SER A 133 -0.02 0.27 13.82
C SER A 133 -1.06 0.37 12.70
N VAL A 134 -0.67 0.16 11.45
CA VAL A 134 -1.61 -0.02 10.32
C VAL A 134 -2.58 -1.16 10.59
N GLU A 135 -2.07 -2.33 11.00
CA GLU A 135 -2.91 -3.48 11.35
C GLU A 135 -3.87 -3.20 12.52
N LEU A 136 -3.47 -2.34 13.46
CA LEU A 136 -4.37 -1.88 14.53
C LEU A 136 -5.40 -0.89 14.01
N GLY A 137 -5.00 0.03 13.14
CA GLY A 137 -5.87 1.03 12.51
C GLY A 137 -6.99 0.38 11.70
N TRP A 138 -6.66 -0.60 10.86
CA TRP A 138 -7.66 -1.37 10.10
C TRP A 138 -8.65 -2.16 10.98
N ARG A 139 -8.28 -2.47 12.24
CA ARG A 139 -9.13 -3.22 13.17
C ARG A 139 -9.98 -2.32 14.07
N ASN A 140 -9.72 -1.02 14.08
CA ASN A 140 -10.35 -0.12 15.03
C ASN A 140 -11.66 0.45 14.46
N GLU A 141 -12.78 -0.15 14.87
CA GLU A 141 -14.13 0.23 14.43
C GLU A 141 -14.56 1.65 14.82
N ARG A 142 -13.86 2.27 15.77
CA ARG A 142 -14.22 3.59 16.32
C ARG A 142 -13.24 4.71 15.96
N GLN A 143 -12.18 4.42 15.21
CA GLN A 143 -11.14 5.40 14.95
C GLN A 143 -11.41 6.13 13.64
N GLU A 144 -11.51 7.44 13.72
CA GLU A 144 -11.35 8.31 12.57
C GLU A 144 -9.96 8.08 11.95
N PRO A 145 -9.77 8.37 10.65
CA PRO A 145 -8.43 8.40 10.05
C PRO A 145 -7.49 9.20 10.96
N THR A 146 -6.31 8.64 11.24
CA THR A 146 -5.30 9.35 12.06
C THR A 146 -4.95 10.68 11.40
N ARG A 147 -4.96 10.71 10.06
CA ARG A 147 -4.67 11.93 9.32
C ARG A 147 -5.58 12.07 8.10
N TYR A 148 -5.98 13.32 7.86
CA TYR A 148 -6.72 13.76 6.69
C TYR A 148 -5.94 14.88 6.01
N ARG A 149 -5.64 14.75 4.71
CA ARG A 149 -4.89 15.76 3.95
C ARG A 149 -5.50 16.02 2.58
N PRO A 150 -6.03 17.23 2.30
CA PRO A 150 -6.33 17.62 0.93
C PRO A 150 -5.03 17.98 0.19
N ILE A 151 -4.88 17.47 -1.03
CA ILE A 151 -3.85 17.85 -1.99
C ILE A 151 -4.55 18.62 -3.10
N LYS A 152 -4.20 19.89 -3.26
CA LYS A 152 -4.67 20.70 -4.37
C LYS A 152 -3.98 20.22 -5.63
N CYS A 153 -4.73 19.56 -6.50
CA CYS A 153 -4.29 19.23 -7.84
C CYS A 153 -5.50 19.29 -8.78
N PRO A 154 -5.29 19.58 -10.06
CA PRO A 154 -6.33 19.40 -11.05
C PRO A 154 -6.76 17.93 -11.15
N THR A 155 -7.95 17.66 -11.68
CA THR A 155 -8.54 16.32 -11.79
C THR A 155 -7.76 15.42 -12.76
N PRO A 156 -6.93 14.48 -12.27
CA PRO A 156 -6.22 13.57 -13.17
C PRO A 156 -7.21 12.55 -13.74
N ALA A 157 -6.91 12.06 -14.94
CA ALA A 157 -7.71 10.99 -15.58
C ALA A 157 -7.35 9.58 -15.07
N VAL A 158 -6.23 9.47 -14.37
CA VAL A 158 -5.73 8.27 -13.70
C VAL A 158 -4.68 8.72 -12.68
N PHE A 159 -4.54 8.02 -11.56
CA PHE A 159 -3.44 8.21 -10.61
C PHE A 159 -3.05 6.86 -10.02
N HIS A 160 -1.86 6.76 -9.42
CA HIS A 160 -1.36 5.50 -8.88
C HIS A 160 -0.63 5.73 -7.57
N LEU A 161 -1.04 5.00 -6.53
CA LEU A 161 -0.34 4.94 -5.27
C LEU A 161 0.66 3.77 -5.34
N VAL A 162 1.95 4.09 -5.35
CA VAL A 162 3.02 3.08 -5.40
C VAL A 162 2.98 2.23 -4.14
N GLU A 163 3.24 0.93 -4.29
CA GLU A 163 3.29 0.00 -3.16
C GLU A 163 4.16 0.53 -2.01
N GLY A 164 3.68 0.37 -0.78
CA GLY A 164 4.27 0.97 0.40
C GLY A 164 3.70 2.33 0.77
N GLY A 165 2.92 2.95 -0.13
CA GLY A 165 2.03 4.07 0.14
C GLY A 165 2.67 5.46 0.13
N ARG A 166 4.00 5.57 0.14
CA ARG A 166 4.67 6.87 0.20
C ARG A 166 4.48 7.72 -1.05
N TRP A 167 4.59 7.12 -2.22
CA TRP A 167 4.66 7.85 -3.48
C TRP A 167 3.33 7.80 -4.24
N LEU A 168 2.82 8.97 -4.58
CA LEU A 168 1.61 9.11 -5.40
C LEU A 168 1.98 9.71 -6.75
N LEU A 169 1.74 8.95 -7.82
CA LEU A 169 1.99 9.35 -9.20
C LEU A 169 0.71 9.95 -9.79
N VAL A 170 0.83 11.17 -10.32
CA VAL A 170 -0.26 11.93 -10.90
C VAL A 170 0.20 12.45 -12.27
N PRO A 171 -0.34 11.90 -13.37
CA PRO A 171 -0.13 12.48 -14.69
C PRO A 171 -0.73 13.88 -14.77
N ASP A 172 -0.07 14.73 -15.54
CA ASP A 172 -0.51 16.08 -15.77
C ASP A 172 -1.85 16.14 -16.53
N VAL A 173 -2.70 17.08 -16.14
CA VAL A 173 -4.05 17.23 -16.69
C VAL A 173 -4.10 17.99 -18.00
N GLU A 174 -3.12 18.86 -18.25
CA GLU A 174 -3.04 19.68 -19.46
C GLU A 174 -2.69 18.81 -20.67
N GLY A 175 -2.27 17.58 -20.41
CA GLY A 175 -2.06 16.57 -21.43
C GLY A 175 -0.73 16.72 -22.14
N ILE A 176 0.23 17.41 -21.53
CA ILE A 176 1.61 17.52 -22.02
C ILE A 176 2.46 16.29 -21.67
N GLY A 177 1.84 15.19 -21.24
CA GLY A 177 2.52 13.92 -20.96
C GLY A 177 3.52 13.94 -19.82
N ARG A 178 3.50 14.97 -18.98
CA ARG A 178 4.26 15.05 -17.73
C ARG A 178 3.65 14.10 -16.69
N VAL A 179 4.50 13.54 -15.82
CA VAL A 179 4.06 12.83 -14.61
C VAL A 179 4.69 13.48 -13.40
N SER A 180 3.86 13.85 -12.45
CA SER A 180 4.27 14.42 -11.18
C SER A 180 4.17 13.38 -10.07
N VAL A 181 4.98 13.58 -9.02
CA VAL A 181 4.98 12.77 -7.81
C VAL A 181 4.71 13.63 -6.59
N TYR A 182 3.94 13.08 -5.65
CA TYR A 182 3.79 13.61 -4.29
C TYR A 182 4.42 12.62 -3.29
N ASP A 183 5.25 13.15 -2.39
CA ASP A 183 5.75 12.42 -1.21
C ASP A 183 4.74 12.58 -0.07
N LEU A 184 3.97 11.53 0.20
CA LEU A 184 2.87 11.55 1.16
C LEU A 184 3.32 11.42 2.63
N ASP A 185 4.60 11.13 2.87
CA ASP A 185 5.18 11.13 4.20
C ASP A 185 5.61 12.55 4.62
N LYS A 186 5.73 13.49 3.68
CA LYS A 186 5.93 14.91 4.01
C LYS A 186 4.67 15.50 4.66
N ARG A 187 4.88 16.40 5.62
CA ARG A 187 3.76 17.08 6.31
C ARG A 187 2.89 17.85 5.31
N ASN A 188 3.51 18.54 4.36
CA ASN A 188 2.82 19.25 3.29
C ASN A 188 3.35 18.71 1.95
N PRO A 189 2.72 17.66 1.38
CA PRO A 189 3.16 17.07 0.12
C PRO A 189 3.16 18.13 -0.99
N SER A 190 4.34 18.38 -1.56
CA SER A 190 4.51 19.25 -2.72
C SER A 190 4.63 18.42 -3.98
N MET A 191 4.06 18.92 -5.08
CA MET A 191 4.21 18.31 -6.39
C MET A 191 5.65 18.47 -6.88
N VAL A 192 6.27 17.38 -7.34
CA VAL A 192 7.57 17.39 -8.02
C VAL A 192 7.42 16.71 -9.36
N ASN A 193 7.97 17.30 -10.44
CA ASN A 193 7.91 16.69 -11.76
C ASN A 193 8.88 15.50 -11.80
N LEU A 194 8.36 14.29 -12.04
CA LEU A 194 9.16 13.06 -12.15
C LEU A 194 9.56 12.79 -13.60
N ILE A 195 8.65 13.04 -14.55
CA ILE A 195 8.86 12.86 -15.99
C ILE A 195 8.43 14.14 -16.68
N GLU A 196 9.35 14.72 -17.46
CA GLU A 196 9.05 15.79 -18.42
C GLU A 196 8.91 15.21 -19.84
N PRO A 197 8.06 15.80 -20.69
CA PRO A 197 8.01 15.41 -22.10
C PRO A 197 9.34 15.72 -22.78
N MET A 198 9.91 14.75 -23.50
CA MET A 198 11.18 14.93 -24.23
C MET A 198 10.93 15.44 -25.66
N HIS A 199 9.79 15.06 -26.26
CA HIS A 199 9.42 15.39 -27.62
C HIS A 199 7.96 15.86 -27.72
N LYS A 200 7.59 16.52 -28.83
CA LYS A 200 6.19 16.92 -29.09
C LYS A 200 5.22 15.73 -29.08
N LEU A 201 5.67 14.54 -29.50
CA LEU A 201 4.88 13.31 -29.45
C LEU A 201 4.63 12.82 -28.02
N ASP A 202 5.47 13.20 -27.08
CA ASP A 202 5.28 12.90 -25.66
C ASP A 202 4.23 13.81 -25.03
N ALA A 203 3.92 14.95 -25.65
CA ALA A 203 2.90 15.90 -25.20
C ALA A 203 1.47 15.41 -25.51
N THR A 204 1.19 14.16 -25.13
CA THR A 204 -0.14 13.55 -25.21
C THR A 204 -0.68 13.27 -23.83
N ARG A 205 -1.99 13.45 -23.68
CA ARG A 205 -2.68 13.19 -22.42
C ARG A 205 -2.50 11.74 -22.02
N THR A 206 -2.03 11.52 -20.80
CA THR A 206 -1.93 10.17 -20.24
C THR A 206 -3.28 9.82 -19.63
N LEU A 207 -3.92 8.78 -20.17
CA LEU A 207 -5.23 8.31 -19.73
C LEU A 207 -5.16 6.90 -19.11
N LEU A 208 -4.06 6.18 -19.34
CA LEU A 208 -3.82 4.86 -18.79
C LEU A 208 -2.40 4.79 -18.24
N MET A 209 -2.27 4.19 -17.06
CA MET A 209 -1.01 4.05 -16.33
C MET A 209 -0.97 2.68 -15.66
N ALA A 210 0.18 1.99 -15.73
CA ALA A 210 0.44 0.76 -15.00
C ALA A 210 1.85 0.78 -14.41
N VAL A 211 2.01 0.09 -13.27
CA VAL A 211 3.25 0.00 -12.52
C VAL A 211 3.56 -1.46 -12.23
N ASN A 212 4.79 -1.87 -12.51
CA ASN A 212 5.31 -3.19 -12.17
C ASN A 212 6.50 -3.06 -11.22
N ILE A 213 6.31 -3.42 -9.94
CA ILE A 213 7.37 -3.39 -8.93
C ILE A 213 8.37 -4.52 -9.21
N ASP A 214 9.65 -4.16 -9.37
CA ASP A 214 10.76 -5.09 -9.49
C ASP A 214 11.16 -5.56 -8.09
N ARG A 215 10.63 -6.72 -7.69
CA ARG A 215 10.91 -7.34 -6.39
C ARG A 215 12.27 -8.05 -6.34
N SER A 216 12.99 -8.15 -7.46
CA SER A 216 14.30 -8.81 -7.50
C SER A 216 15.41 -7.91 -6.99
N VAL A 217 15.16 -6.60 -6.90
CA VAL A 217 16.11 -5.60 -6.41
C VAL A 217 15.76 -5.17 -4.98
N PRO A 218 16.76 -4.86 -4.14
CA PRO A 218 16.52 -4.57 -2.72
C PRO A 218 16.01 -3.14 -2.46
N THR A 219 16.08 -2.25 -3.46
CA THR A 219 15.55 -0.88 -3.39
C THR A 219 14.25 -0.79 -4.19
N LEU A 220 13.27 -0.01 -3.72
CA LEU A 220 12.03 0.22 -4.45
C LEU A 220 12.31 0.71 -5.88
N THR A 221 12.05 -0.18 -6.84
CA THR A 221 12.28 0.02 -8.26
C THR A 221 11.09 -0.54 -9.02
N PHE A 222 10.65 0.14 -10.07
CA PHE A 222 9.52 -0.31 -10.84
C PHE A 222 9.56 0.18 -12.28
N ASN A 223 8.89 -0.55 -13.17
CA ASN A 223 8.60 -0.08 -14.51
C ASN A 223 7.26 0.65 -14.51
N LEU A 224 7.24 1.83 -15.11
CA LEU A 224 6.06 2.68 -15.27
C LEU A 224 5.71 2.76 -16.75
N VAL A 225 4.47 2.40 -17.10
CA VAL A 225 3.93 2.55 -18.45
C VAL A 225 2.94 3.70 -18.49
N LEU A 226 3.10 4.56 -19.49
CA LEU A 226 2.20 5.67 -19.79
C LEU A 226 1.66 5.51 -21.20
N THR A 227 0.34 5.57 -21.35
CA THR A 227 -0.29 5.59 -22.67
C THR A 227 -1.59 6.39 -22.65
N ASN A 228 -2.06 6.77 -23.84
CA ASN A 228 -3.29 7.52 -24.02
C ASN A 228 -4.45 6.55 -24.34
N ASN A 229 -5.68 7.04 -24.19
CA ASN A 229 -6.88 6.37 -24.65
C ASN A 229 -7.45 7.14 -25.84
N VAL A 230 -7.52 6.48 -27.00
CA VAL A 230 -8.15 7.05 -28.20
C VAL A 230 -9.66 6.92 -28.04
N MET A 231 -10.26 7.77 -27.20
CA MET A 231 -11.71 7.81 -27.00
C MET A 231 -12.46 8.34 -28.22
N ARG A 232 -11.78 9.10 -29.09
CA ARG A 232 -12.33 9.62 -30.35
C ARG A 232 -11.42 9.16 -31.47
N GLU A 233 -12.02 8.65 -32.56
CA GLU A 233 -11.34 8.31 -33.80
C GLU A 233 -10.61 9.56 -34.32
N THR A 234 -9.37 9.78 -33.87
CA THR A 234 -8.49 10.73 -34.53
C THR A 234 -8.03 10.06 -35.80
N ALA A 235 -8.06 10.80 -36.92
CA ALA A 235 -7.74 10.28 -38.25
C ALA A 235 -6.37 9.57 -38.32
N ASN A 236 -5.46 9.84 -37.36
CA ASN A 236 -4.10 9.31 -37.35
C ASN A 236 -3.89 8.09 -36.44
N GLY A 237 -4.87 7.65 -35.63
CA GLY A 237 -4.89 6.34 -34.93
C GLY A 237 -3.66 5.91 -34.10
N ALA A 238 -2.68 6.79 -33.92
CA ALA A 238 -1.37 6.49 -33.36
C ALA A 238 -1.35 6.85 -31.87
N THR A 239 -1.08 5.86 -31.03
CA THR A 239 -1.02 6.04 -29.57
C THR A 239 0.41 5.79 -29.09
N PRO A 240 1.11 6.79 -28.53
CA PRO A 240 2.42 6.56 -27.95
C PRO A 240 2.30 5.70 -26.69
N VAL A 241 3.21 4.75 -26.56
CA VAL A 241 3.48 3.98 -25.35
C VAL A 241 4.86 4.40 -24.87
N ARG A 242 4.94 4.90 -23.64
CA ARG A 242 6.20 5.33 -23.02
C ARG A 242 6.45 4.50 -21.78
N ILE A 243 7.67 3.98 -21.67
CA ILE A 243 8.06 3.08 -20.58
C ILE A 243 9.28 3.67 -19.89
N TYR A 244 9.20 3.78 -18.56
CA TYR A 244 10.25 4.32 -17.70
C TYR A 244 10.61 3.30 -16.63
N LYS A 245 11.89 3.24 -16.27
CA LYS A 245 12.34 2.61 -15.02
C LYS A 245 12.41 3.71 -13.96
N VAL A 246 11.69 3.54 -12.87
CA VAL A 246 11.67 4.46 -11.75
C VAL A 246 12.35 3.79 -10.56
N GLN A 247 13.22 4.51 -9.88
CA GLN A 247 13.95 4.03 -8.71
C GLN A 247 13.92 5.09 -7.60
N VAL A 248 13.82 4.66 -6.35
CA VAL A 248 14.08 5.51 -5.19
C VAL A 248 15.57 5.78 -5.07
N VAL A 249 15.95 7.05 -4.90
CA VAL A 249 17.31 7.46 -4.55
C VAL A 249 17.30 8.30 -3.28
N GLY A 250 18.36 8.21 -2.49
CA GLY A 250 18.40 8.84 -1.17
C GLY A 250 17.58 8.05 -0.15
N HIS A 251 17.58 8.53 1.09
CA HIS A 251 17.06 7.79 2.24
C HIS A 251 16.16 8.65 3.12
N GLY A 252 15.19 8.01 3.78
CA GLY A 252 14.30 8.67 4.73
C GLY A 252 13.65 9.93 4.14
N LYS A 253 13.84 11.08 4.78
CA LYS A 253 13.24 12.37 4.36
C LYS A 253 13.81 12.92 3.06
N ASP A 254 15.02 12.50 2.69
CA ASP A 254 15.73 12.93 1.49
C ASP A 254 15.52 11.99 0.30
N ALA A 255 14.80 10.87 0.51
CA ALA A 255 14.43 9.97 -0.56
C ALA A 255 13.60 10.69 -1.63
N GLN A 256 13.84 10.34 -2.90
CA GLN A 256 13.20 10.89 -4.08
C GLN A 256 13.04 9.81 -5.14
N LEU A 257 12.05 9.94 -6.02
CA LEU A 257 11.97 9.10 -7.21
C LEU A 257 12.77 9.71 -8.36
N LYS A 258 13.55 8.88 -9.05
CA LYS A 258 14.17 9.20 -10.34
C LYS A 258 13.65 8.29 -11.42
N ALA A 259 13.17 8.88 -12.51
CA ALA A 259 12.73 8.16 -13.70
C ALA A 259 13.82 8.17 -14.77
N ARG A 260 14.07 7.00 -15.36
CA ARG A 260 14.92 6.83 -16.55
C ARG A 260 14.05 6.29 -17.67
N HIS A 261 14.01 6.99 -18.79
CA HIS A 261 13.35 6.52 -20.00
C HIS A 261 13.97 5.20 -20.47
N LEU A 262 13.13 4.22 -20.84
CA LEU A 262 13.57 2.94 -21.39
C LEU A 262 13.20 2.81 -22.87
N SER A 263 11.95 3.11 -23.22
CA SER A 263 11.45 2.94 -24.57
C SER A 263 10.24 3.83 -24.83
N THR A 264 10.15 4.34 -26.07
CA THR A 264 8.95 4.95 -26.62
C THR A 264 8.68 4.32 -27.97
N PHE A 265 7.46 3.83 -28.17
CA PHE A 265 7.00 3.38 -29.48
C PHE A 265 5.55 3.75 -29.71
N THR A 266 5.18 3.89 -30.97
CA THR A 266 3.81 4.18 -31.39
C THR A 266 3.09 2.89 -31.68
N MET A 267 1.92 2.73 -31.10
CA MET A 267 0.99 1.68 -31.47
C MET A 267 -0.04 2.25 -32.45
N LEU A 268 -0.15 1.64 -33.63
CA LEU A 268 -1.21 1.95 -34.59
C LEU A 268 -2.47 1.16 -34.24
N GLY A 269 -3.62 1.76 -34.47
CA GLY A 269 -4.91 1.09 -34.36
C GLY A 269 -6.00 2.03 -33.87
N THR A 270 -7.15 1.98 -34.53
CA THR A 270 -8.36 2.60 -34.01
C THR A 270 -8.92 1.76 -32.87
N GLY A 271 -9.62 2.42 -31.94
CA GLY A 271 -10.32 1.76 -30.85
C GLY A 271 -10.08 2.39 -29.49
N LYS A 272 -10.96 2.05 -28.56
CA LYS A 272 -10.89 2.48 -27.17
C LYS A 272 -10.04 1.49 -26.38
N PHE A 273 -9.03 1.99 -25.68
CA PHE A 273 -8.28 1.20 -24.71
C PHE A 273 -8.95 1.29 -23.34
N THR A 274 -9.20 0.16 -22.69
CA THR A 274 -9.94 0.13 -21.41
C THR A 274 -9.03 -0.21 -20.22
N SER A 275 -7.98 -0.99 -20.43
CA SER A 275 -7.02 -1.37 -19.40
C SER A 275 -5.63 -1.57 -19.98
N VAL A 276 -4.61 -1.30 -19.17
CA VAL A 276 -3.19 -1.58 -19.43
C VAL A 276 -2.60 -2.29 -18.22
N ASP A 277 -1.65 -3.18 -18.45
CA ASP A 277 -0.86 -3.81 -17.40
C ASP A 277 0.57 -4.09 -17.90
N ILE A 278 1.54 -4.11 -16.99
CA ILE A 278 2.93 -4.44 -17.30
C ILE A 278 3.45 -5.47 -16.29
N SER A 279 4.18 -6.47 -16.80
CA SER A 279 4.88 -7.44 -15.96
C SER A 279 6.16 -7.91 -16.65
N GLY A 280 7.32 -7.60 -16.06
CA GLY A 280 8.61 -7.92 -16.66
C GLY A 280 8.76 -7.32 -18.06
N GLU A 281 9.04 -8.17 -19.05
CA GLU A 281 9.16 -7.77 -20.47
C GLU A 281 7.81 -7.63 -21.21
N LEU A 282 6.70 -7.96 -20.54
CA LEU A 282 5.37 -8.00 -21.15
C LEU A 282 4.57 -6.74 -20.85
N LEU A 283 3.96 -6.18 -21.90
CA LEU A 283 2.95 -5.13 -21.84
C LEU A 283 1.64 -5.70 -22.38
N ALA A 284 0.57 -5.62 -21.62
CA ALA A 284 -0.75 -6.05 -22.04
C ALA A 284 -1.74 -4.88 -22.05
N ARG A 285 -2.63 -4.86 -23.03
CA ARG A 285 -3.72 -3.89 -23.12
C ARG A 285 -4.98 -4.51 -23.70
N SER A 286 -6.13 -3.96 -23.32
CA SER A 286 -7.42 -4.33 -23.91
C SER A 286 -7.85 -3.22 -24.86
N ARG A 287 -8.24 -3.62 -26.08
CA ARG A 287 -8.70 -2.72 -27.13
C ARG A 287 -10.11 -3.13 -27.56
N ARG A 288 -11.01 -2.16 -27.66
CA ARG A 288 -12.36 -2.32 -28.24
C ARG A 288 -12.46 -1.50 -29.52
N THR A 289 -12.82 -2.14 -30.62
CA THR A 289 -13.02 -1.51 -31.94
C THR A 289 -14.45 -1.73 -32.42
N LYS A 290 -14.76 -1.35 -33.67
CA LYS A 290 -16.04 -1.68 -34.31
C LYS A 290 -16.13 -3.17 -34.67
N GLU A 291 -15.00 -3.79 -34.95
CA GLU A 291 -14.85 -5.18 -35.39
C GLU A 291 -14.86 -6.16 -34.22
N GLY A 292 -14.52 -5.72 -33.00
CA GLY A 292 -14.52 -6.61 -31.85
C GLY A 292 -13.76 -6.08 -30.64
N SER A 293 -13.48 -6.99 -29.70
CA SER A 293 -12.62 -6.74 -28.55
C SER A 293 -11.40 -7.63 -28.62
N PHE A 294 -10.24 -7.10 -28.22
CA PHE A 294 -8.96 -7.76 -28.35
C PHE A 294 -8.13 -7.56 -27.07
N LEU A 295 -7.37 -8.59 -26.71
CA LEU A 295 -6.23 -8.46 -25.81
C LEU A 295 -4.98 -8.39 -26.67
N GLU A 296 -4.17 -7.37 -26.47
CA GLU A 296 -2.90 -7.21 -27.15
C GLU A 296 -1.78 -7.31 -26.12
N ILE A 297 -0.86 -8.23 -26.35
CA ILE A 297 0.28 -8.48 -25.48
C ILE A 297 1.55 -8.27 -26.31
N LEU A 298 2.48 -7.48 -25.80
CA LEU A 298 3.73 -7.13 -26.47
C LEU A 298 4.92 -7.49 -25.61
N LYS A 299 6.00 -7.95 -26.25
CA LYS A 299 7.34 -7.85 -25.68
C LYS A 299 7.84 -6.43 -25.92
N TRP A 300 7.65 -5.56 -24.94
CA TRP A 300 7.84 -4.12 -25.13
C TRP A 300 9.31 -3.74 -25.39
N GLN A 301 10.26 -4.54 -24.89
CA GLN A 301 11.69 -4.36 -25.17
C GLN A 301 12.07 -4.70 -26.61
N GLN A 302 11.27 -5.52 -27.28
CA GLN A 302 11.49 -6.02 -28.64
C GLN A 302 10.55 -5.33 -29.66
N SER A 303 9.86 -4.28 -29.24
CA SER A 303 8.88 -3.56 -30.05
C SER A 303 9.37 -2.13 -30.32
N THR A 304 9.17 -1.69 -31.56
CA THR A 304 9.50 -0.35 -32.08
C THR A 304 8.24 0.29 -32.66
N SER A 305 8.32 1.53 -33.15
CA SER A 305 7.20 2.16 -33.87
C SER A 305 6.95 1.60 -35.26
N ILE A 306 7.84 0.74 -35.78
CA ILE A 306 7.76 0.13 -37.11
C ILE A 306 7.35 -1.33 -37.00
N THR A 307 7.93 -2.05 -36.04
CA THR A 307 7.71 -3.47 -35.81
C THR A 307 7.27 -3.74 -34.39
N HIS A 308 6.33 -4.66 -34.21
CA HIS A 308 5.89 -5.09 -32.89
C HIS A 308 6.10 -6.58 -32.73
N THR A 309 6.74 -6.97 -31.63
CA THR A 309 6.79 -8.38 -31.21
C THR A 309 5.61 -8.60 -30.28
N ARG A 310 4.49 -9.05 -30.85
CA ARG A 310 3.18 -9.07 -30.19
C ARG A 310 2.40 -10.35 -30.40
N VAL A 311 1.36 -10.50 -29.59
CA VAL A 311 0.27 -11.46 -29.75
C VAL A 311 -1.05 -10.72 -29.59
N ILE A 312 -2.02 -11.07 -30.42
CA ILE A 312 -3.39 -10.58 -30.33
C ILE A 312 -4.30 -11.76 -30.03
N ILE A 313 -5.16 -11.61 -29.03
CA ILE A 313 -6.18 -12.60 -28.65
C ILE A 313 -7.54 -11.92 -28.84
N PRO A 314 -8.28 -12.25 -29.91
CA PRO A 314 -9.65 -11.78 -30.08
C PRO A 314 -10.55 -12.43 -29.04
N VAL A 315 -11.46 -11.63 -28.49
CA VAL A 315 -12.37 -12.08 -27.43
C VAL A 315 -13.82 -11.77 -27.79
N ASP A 316 -14.72 -12.65 -27.35
CA ASP A 316 -16.16 -12.61 -27.61
C ASP A 316 -16.90 -11.49 -26.84
N GLN A 317 -16.22 -10.81 -25.93
CA GLN A 317 -16.82 -9.84 -25.02
C GLN A 317 -15.89 -8.67 -24.70
N GLY A 318 -16.49 -7.54 -24.37
CA GLY A 318 -15.77 -6.35 -23.96
C GLY A 318 -14.99 -6.56 -22.66
N ILE A 319 -13.69 -6.28 -22.69
CA ILE A 319 -12.81 -6.36 -21.53
C ILE A 319 -12.73 -4.99 -20.85
N GLU A 320 -12.97 -4.97 -19.55
CA GLU A 320 -12.95 -3.77 -18.71
C GLU A 320 -11.61 -3.66 -17.95
N GLN A 321 -11.05 -4.79 -17.51
CA GLN A 321 -9.75 -4.85 -16.83
C GLN A 321 -8.98 -6.10 -17.26
N LEU A 322 -7.66 -6.04 -17.20
CA LEU A 322 -6.79 -7.21 -17.39
C LEU A 322 -5.60 -7.17 -16.45
N ARG A 323 -5.01 -8.34 -16.21
CA ARG A 323 -3.74 -8.50 -15.51
C ARG A 323 -2.89 -9.61 -16.13
N ILE A 324 -1.60 -9.38 -16.26
CA ILE A 324 -0.62 -10.41 -16.61
C ILE A 324 -0.35 -11.22 -15.34
N VAL A 325 -0.48 -12.54 -15.43
CA VAL A 325 -0.19 -13.46 -14.33
C VAL A 325 0.95 -14.39 -14.71
N GLU A 326 1.50 -15.09 -13.73
CA GLU A 326 2.62 -16.01 -13.92
C GLU A 326 2.33 -17.10 -14.97
N ASN A 327 3.42 -17.66 -15.53
CA ASN A 327 3.43 -18.74 -16.51
C ASN A 327 2.84 -18.38 -17.89
N ASN A 328 3.12 -17.18 -18.38
CA ASN A 328 2.68 -16.68 -19.68
C ASN A 328 1.16 -16.78 -19.85
N ARG A 329 0.43 -16.22 -18.88
CA ARG A 329 -1.04 -16.17 -18.89
C ARG A 329 -1.51 -14.75 -18.66
N ILE A 330 -2.72 -14.49 -19.13
CA ILE A 330 -3.41 -13.22 -18.92
C ILE A 330 -4.80 -13.51 -18.37
N VAL A 331 -5.17 -12.76 -17.34
CA VAL A 331 -6.52 -12.76 -16.80
C VAL A 331 -7.21 -11.51 -17.30
N ALA A 332 -8.35 -11.68 -17.95
CA ALA A 332 -9.16 -10.60 -18.49
C ALA A 332 -10.55 -10.63 -17.87
N PHE A 333 -11.06 -9.46 -17.53
CA PHE A 333 -12.35 -9.29 -16.88
C PHE A 333 -13.28 -8.54 -17.81
N SER A 334 -14.37 -9.19 -18.17
CA SER A 334 -15.52 -8.53 -18.75
C SER A 334 -16.48 -8.07 -17.65
N LYS A 335 -17.64 -7.54 -18.03
CA LYS A 335 -18.70 -7.24 -17.08
C LYS A 335 -19.19 -8.49 -16.35
N THR A 336 -19.31 -9.62 -17.03
CA THR A 336 -20.03 -10.81 -16.52
C THR A 336 -19.14 -12.02 -16.30
N ASN A 337 -17.91 -12.02 -16.80
CA ASN A 337 -17.01 -13.17 -16.75
C ASN A 337 -15.56 -12.75 -16.50
N MET A 338 -14.86 -13.58 -15.73
CA MET A 338 -13.42 -13.68 -15.72
C MET A 338 -12.97 -14.72 -16.76
N LEU A 339 -11.99 -14.33 -17.57
CA LEU A 339 -11.40 -15.15 -18.63
C LEU A 339 -9.91 -15.32 -18.34
N ILE A 340 -9.40 -16.53 -18.50
CA ILE A 340 -7.96 -16.79 -18.41
C ILE A 340 -7.49 -17.35 -19.74
N TYR A 341 -6.51 -16.70 -20.35
CA TYR A 341 -5.90 -17.16 -21.60
C TYR A 341 -4.45 -17.57 -21.35
N SER A 342 -3.99 -18.60 -22.06
CA SER A 342 -2.56 -18.74 -22.34
C SER A 342 -2.15 -17.63 -23.29
N ILE A 343 -0.95 -17.09 -23.12
CA ILE A 343 -0.33 -16.20 -24.11
C ILE A 343 0.33 -17.09 -25.17
N PRO A 344 -0.14 -17.07 -26.44
CA PRO A 344 0.49 -17.78 -27.55
C PRO A 344 1.94 -17.37 -27.79
N PRO A 345 2.69 -18.09 -28.65
CA PRO A 345 4.00 -17.66 -29.11
C PRO A 345 3.94 -16.28 -29.79
N PHE A 346 4.93 -15.43 -29.50
CA PHE A 346 5.02 -14.09 -30.06
C PHE A 346 5.44 -14.13 -31.53
N GLN A 347 4.93 -13.18 -32.30
CA GLN A 347 5.34 -12.94 -33.68
C GLN A 347 5.79 -11.50 -33.83
N THR A 348 6.82 -11.28 -34.65
CA THR A 348 7.27 -9.94 -35.02
C THR A 348 6.61 -9.54 -36.33
N ILE A 349 5.75 -8.53 -36.28
CA ILE A 349 4.99 -8.06 -37.43
C ILE A 349 5.14 -6.54 -37.61
N GLN A 350 4.82 -6.04 -38.80
CA GLN A 350 4.76 -4.60 -39.06
C GLN A 350 3.61 -3.97 -38.26
N ALA A 351 3.87 -2.78 -37.70
CA ALA A 351 2.93 -2.10 -36.79
C ALA A 351 1.58 -1.74 -37.44
N ASN A 352 1.56 -1.60 -38.77
CA ASN A 352 0.40 -1.17 -39.56
C ASN A 352 -0.50 -2.32 -40.06
N LEU A 353 -0.12 -3.57 -39.84
CA LEU A 353 -0.92 -4.70 -40.29
C LEU A 353 -2.20 -4.83 -39.44
N ILE A 354 -3.34 -4.78 -40.13
CA ILE A 354 -4.65 -5.11 -39.57
C ILE A 354 -4.80 -6.62 -39.73
N ASP A 355 -4.78 -7.29 -38.59
CA ASP A 355 -4.89 -8.74 -38.56
C ASP A 355 -6.38 -9.14 -38.39
N VAL A 356 -6.82 -10.09 -39.21
CA VAL A 356 -8.12 -10.77 -39.05
C VAL A 356 -7.86 -12.07 -38.32
N TYR A 357 -8.61 -12.32 -37.24
CA TYR A 357 -8.40 -13.48 -36.40
C TYR A 357 -9.73 -14.07 -35.96
N ASP A 358 -9.74 -15.40 -35.83
CA ASP A 358 -10.83 -16.12 -35.18
C ASP A 358 -10.80 -15.92 -33.66
N ILE A 359 -11.98 -15.96 -33.04
CA ILE A 359 -12.10 -15.87 -31.58
C ILE A 359 -11.37 -17.04 -30.94
N ILE A 360 -10.47 -16.73 -30.00
CA ILE A 360 -9.72 -17.74 -29.26
C ILE A 360 -10.50 -18.07 -27.98
N ALA A 361 -10.74 -19.35 -27.72
CA ALA A 361 -11.38 -19.78 -26.48
C ALA A 361 -10.44 -19.61 -25.27
N PRO A 362 -10.94 -19.12 -24.12
CA PRO A 362 -10.15 -19.05 -22.89
C PRO A 362 -9.85 -20.45 -22.35
N LEU A 363 -8.72 -20.61 -21.63
CA LEU A 363 -8.45 -21.79 -20.82
C LEU A 363 -9.55 -22.01 -19.78
N TRP A 364 -9.98 -20.91 -19.17
CA TRP A 364 -11.01 -20.89 -18.14
C TRP A 364 -11.93 -19.69 -18.35
N LYS A 365 -13.24 -19.94 -18.37
CA LYS A 365 -14.29 -18.92 -18.32
C LYS A 365 -15.07 -19.13 -17.05
N LEU A 366 -15.00 -18.18 -16.15
CA LEU A 366 -15.67 -18.22 -14.85
C LEU A 366 -16.65 -17.05 -14.77
N PRO A 367 -17.94 -17.29 -14.47
CA PRO A 367 -18.89 -16.19 -14.31
C PRO A 367 -18.44 -15.31 -13.13
N CYS A 368 -18.51 -13.99 -13.32
CA CYS A 368 -18.33 -13.05 -12.23
C CYS A 368 -19.50 -13.25 -11.25
N PRO A 369 -19.22 -13.38 -9.94
CA PRO A 369 -20.27 -13.39 -8.92
C PRO A 369 -21.14 -12.14 -9.00
N GLY A 370 -22.39 -12.23 -8.52
CA GLY A 370 -23.30 -11.08 -8.50
C GLY A 370 -23.61 -10.47 -9.88
N SER A 371 -23.43 -11.19 -10.98
CA SER A 371 -23.72 -10.78 -12.37
C SER A 371 -22.87 -9.64 -12.96
N ARG A 372 -22.17 -8.83 -12.16
CA ARG A 372 -21.40 -7.69 -12.66
C ARG A 372 -20.13 -7.39 -11.85
N LEU A 373 -19.00 -7.29 -12.54
CA LEU A 373 -17.78 -6.68 -12.00
C LEU A 373 -17.88 -5.15 -12.09
N TYR A 374 -17.57 -4.48 -10.99
CA TYR A 374 -17.53 -3.03 -10.93
C TYR A 374 -16.15 -2.48 -11.35
N ARG A 375 -16.08 -1.21 -11.79
CA ARG A 375 -14.81 -0.53 -12.11
C ARG A 375 -14.04 -0.23 -10.82
N GLY A 376 -12.74 -0.54 -10.78
CA GLY A 376 -11.97 -0.56 -9.52
C GLY A 376 -12.11 -1.88 -8.75
N GLY A 377 -12.86 -2.82 -9.31
CA GLY A 377 -13.27 -4.13 -8.80
C GLY A 377 -12.18 -5.11 -8.43
N LEU A 378 -10.90 -4.75 -8.50
CA LEU A 378 -9.79 -5.69 -8.45
C LEU A 378 -8.67 -5.17 -7.57
N SER A 379 -8.17 -6.05 -6.69
CA SER A 379 -6.95 -5.79 -5.95
C SER A 379 -5.70 -5.91 -6.84
N PRO A 380 -4.54 -5.43 -6.36
CA PRO A 380 -3.26 -5.86 -6.90
C PRO A 380 -3.11 -7.38 -6.88
N LEU A 381 -2.34 -7.92 -7.83
CA LEU A 381 -1.94 -9.31 -7.83
C LEU A 381 -0.95 -9.58 -6.70
N TYR A 382 -1.08 -10.76 -6.11
CA TYR A 382 -0.14 -11.30 -5.14
C TYR A 382 0.25 -12.72 -5.54
N PHE A 383 1.54 -13.05 -5.49
CA PHE A 383 2.01 -14.41 -5.75
C PHE A 383 2.35 -15.10 -4.42
N ASP A 384 1.60 -16.14 -4.10
CA ASP A 384 1.80 -16.94 -2.91
C ASP A 384 2.83 -18.04 -3.21
N LEU A 385 4.05 -17.85 -2.69
CA LEU A 385 5.16 -18.79 -2.85
C LEU A 385 4.90 -20.14 -2.16
N SER A 386 4.10 -20.15 -1.09
CA SER A 386 3.85 -21.38 -0.31
C SER A 386 2.92 -22.35 -1.06
N SER A 387 1.94 -21.81 -1.77
CA SER A 387 0.95 -22.57 -2.53
C SER A 387 1.20 -22.58 -4.04
N LEU A 388 2.19 -21.80 -4.52
CA LEU A 388 2.48 -21.57 -5.94
C LEU A 388 1.23 -21.12 -6.72
N MET A 389 0.52 -20.12 -6.17
CA MET A 389 -0.70 -19.58 -6.76
C MET A 389 -0.64 -18.06 -6.89
N THR A 390 -1.19 -17.53 -7.98
CA THR A 390 -1.50 -16.11 -8.07
C THR A 390 -2.85 -15.84 -7.42
N ARG A 391 -2.87 -14.94 -6.45
CA ARG A 391 -4.05 -14.56 -5.68
C ARG A 391 -4.38 -13.09 -5.88
N PHE A 392 -5.67 -12.77 -5.93
CA PHE A 392 -6.18 -11.40 -5.88
C PHE A 392 -7.67 -11.42 -5.54
N VAL A 393 -8.20 -10.26 -5.24
CA VAL A 393 -9.56 -10.10 -4.75
C VAL A 393 -10.37 -9.32 -5.77
N LEU A 394 -11.62 -9.73 -5.95
CA LEU A 394 -12.60 -8.98 -6.70
C LEU A 394 -13.79 -8.55 -5.83
N CYS A 395 -14.43 -7.46 -6.21
CA CYS A 395 -15.69 -7.00 -5.63
C CYS A 395 -16.81 -7.13 -6.66
N ALA A 396 -17.88 -7.80 -6.26
CA ALA A 396 -19.07 -8.08 -7.04
C ALA A 396 -20.31 -7.58 -6.29
N GLN A 397 -21.49 -7.65 -6.93
CA GLN A 397 -22.74 -7.11 -6.38
C GLN A 397 -23.14 -7.71 -5.02
N ASP A 398 -22.80 -8.97 -4.78
CA ASP A 398 -23.22 -9.78 -3.64
C ASP A 398 -22.07 -10.12 -2.68
N GLY A 399 -20.87 -9.59 -2.90
CA GLY A 399 -19.76 -9.79 -1.99
C GLY A 399 -18.37 -9.49 -2.53
N ILE A 400 -17.39 -9.77 -1.67
CA ILE A 400 -15.97 -9.76 -1.98
C ILE A 400 -15.51 -11.21 -2.17
N TYR A 401 -14.77 -11.47 -3.24
CA TYR A 401 -14.34 -12.82 -3.61
C TYR A 401 -12.83 -12.88 -3.80
N GLY A 402 -12.22 -13.92 -3.26
CA GLY A 402 -10.82 -14.25 -3.48
C GLY A 402 -10.71 -15.18 -4.67
N ILE A 403 -9.78 -14.88 -5.56
CA ILE A 403 -9.43 -15.72 -6.69
C ILE A 403 -8.03 -16.27 -6.47
N SER A 404 -7.88 -17.59 -6.63
CA SER A 404 -6.61 -18.28 -6.59
C SER A 404 -6.40 -19.00 -7.94
N ILE A 405 -5.35 -18.63 -8.66
CA ILE A 405 -4.98 -19.22 -9.96
C ILE A 405 -3.72 -20.06 -9.75
N PRO A 406 -3.82 -21.40 -9.81
CA PRO A 406 -2.67 -22.28 -9.70
C PRO A 406 -1.64 -22.01 -10.82
N GLN A 407 -0.36 -22.24 -10.55
CA GLN A 407 0.68 -22.19 -11.59
C GLN A 407 0.47 -23.25 -12.68
N ASP A 408 0.01 -24.45 -12.31
CA ASP A 408 -0.33 -25.49 -13.27
C ASP A 408 -1.51 -25.05 -14.16
N LYS A 409 -1.29 -25.05 -15.48
CA LYS A 409 -2.28 -24.62 -16.47
C LYS A 409 -3.50 -25.55 -16.54
N LYS A 410 -3.34 -26.82 -16.15
CA LYS A 410 -4.43 -27.81 -16.14
C LYS A 410 -5.33 -27.69 -14.92
N SER A 411 -4.83 -27.06 -13.86
CA SER A 411 -5.56 -26.88 -12.61
C SER A 411 -6.56 -25.73 -12.71
N LYS A 412 -7.80 -26.00 -12.29
CA LYS A 412 -8.91 -25.04 -12.33
C LYS A 412 -8.68 -23.89 -11.32
N PRO A 413 -8.88 -22.62 -11.71
CA PRO A 413 -8.88 -21.50 -10.78
C PRO A 413 -9.98 -21.64 -9.73
N ARG A 414 -9.70 -21.21 -8.52
CA ARG A 414 -10.65 -21.22 -7.41
C ARG A 414 -11.21 -19.83 -7.19
N LEU A 415 -12.50 -19.78 -6.89
CA LEU A 415 -13.24 -18.58 -6.56
C LEU A 415 -13.93 -18.83 -5.22
N SER A 416 -13.60 -18.03 -4.22
CA SER A 416 -14.07 -18.21 -2.85
C SER A 416 -14.70 -16.90 -2.36
N LYS A 417 -15.95 -16.95 -1.90
CA LYS A 417 -16.60 -15.79 -1.26
C LYS A 417 -15.88 -15.52 0.06
N LEU A 418 -15.23 -14.36 0.18
CA LEU A 418 -14.52 -13.94 1.38
C LEU A 418 -15.44 -13.17 2.32
N VAL A 419 -16.34 -12.37 1.74
CA VAL A 419 -17.26 -11.50 2.48
C VAL A 419 -18.60 -11.48 1.76
N GLU A 420 -19.67 -11.68 2.51
CA GLU A 420 -21.01 -11.33 2.05
C GLU A 420 -21.24 -9.84 2.25
N TYR A 421 -21.50 -9.15 1.15
CA TYR A 421 -21.60 -7.70 1.13
C TYR A 421 -22.48 -7.25 -0.03
N GLU A 422 -23.65 -6.72 0.27
CA GLU A 422 -24.55 -6.19 -0.75
C GLU A 422 -24.14 -4.77 -1.14
N THR A 423 -23.56 -4.59 -2.33
CA THR A 423 -23.05 -3.29 -2.79
C THR A 423 -24.16 -2.36 -3.33
N THR A 424 -25.39 -2.44 -2.80
CA THR A 424 -26.57 -1.78 -3.38
C THR A 424 -26.48 -0.25 -3.43
N THR A 425 -25.55 0.35 -2.66
CA THR A 425 -25.54 1.80 -2.36
C THR A 425 -24.24 2.54 -2.67
N GLU A 426 -23.26 1.95 -3.36
CA GLU A 426 -21.89 2.50 -3.31
C GLU A 426 -21.46 3.31 -4.54
N SER A 427 -20.73 4.39 -4.26
CA SER A 427 -20.18 5.34 -5.21
C SER A 427 -18.65 5.28 -5.20
N GLY A 428 -18.08 4.08 -5.33
CA GLY A 428 -16.64 3.85 -5.53
C GLY A 428 -16.00 3.06 -4.40
N TYR A 429 -15.04 2.20 -4.74
CA TYR A 429 -14.36 1.36 -3.76
C TYR A 429 -12.96 0.99 -4.29
N SER A 430 -12.13 0.46 -3.41
CA SER A 430 -10.78 0.01 -3.68
C SER A 430 -10.49 -1.26 -2.90
N LEU A 431 -9.74 -2.18 -3.50
CA LEU A 431 -9.45 -3.49 -2.91
C LEU A 431 -7.94 -3.65 -2.73
N GLY A 432 -7.55 -4.09 -1.54
CA GLY A 432 -6.27 -4.73 -1.24
C GLY A 432 -6.43 -6.24 -1.30
N VAL A 433 -5.43 -6.99 -0.84
CA VAL A 433 -5.47 -8.46 -0.79
C VAL A 433 -6.20 -8.95 0.47
N SER A 434 -6.28 -8.14 1.52
CA SER A 434 -6.94 -8.48 2.79
C SER A 434 -7.83 -7.37 3.36
N LYS A 435 -7.91 -6.25 2.65
CA LYS A 435 -8.60 -5.02 3.07
C LYS A 435 -9.38 -4.44 1.89
N ALA A 436 -10.48 -3.77 2.17
CA ALA A 436 -11.20 -2.98 1.19
C ALA A 436 -11.59 -1.64 1.81
N PHE A 437 -11.71 -0.65 0.94
CA PHE A 437 -12.28 0.64 1.25
C PHE A 437 -13.48 0.87 0.34
N PHE A 438 -14.60 1.20 0.96
CA PHE A 438 -15.85 1.48 0.30
C PHE A 438 -16.26 2.91 0.56
N ARG A 439 -16.76 3.57 -0.47
CA ARG A 439 -17.37 4.89 -0.38
C ARG A 439 -18.84 4.78 -0.75
N HIS A 440 -19.68 5.31 0.13
CA HIS A 440 -21.12 5.29 0.02
C HIS A 440 -21.64 6.57 -0.64
N ARG A 441 -22.85 6.50 -1.22
CA ARG A 441 -23.51 7.66 -1.85
C ARG A 441 -23.78 8.81 -0.88
N ASP A 442 -23.96 8.53 0.40
CA ASP A 442 -24.15 9.52 1.46
C ASP A 442 -22.82 10.20 1.89
N SER A 443 -21.75 9.97 1.12
CA SER A 443 -20.38 10.43 1.42
C SER A 443 -19.79 9.84 2.69
N SER A 444 -20.42 8.81 3.27
CA SER A 444 -19.76 7.98 4.27
C SER A 444 -18.78 7.02 3.60
N SER A 445 -17.84 6.52 4.39
CA SER A 445 -16.90 5.49 3.94
C SER A 445 -16.90 4.31 4.90
N THR A 446 -16.45 3.16 4.45
CA THR A 446 -16.30 1.96 5.29
C THR A 446 -15.03 1.25 4.92
N THR A 447 -14.27 0.80 5.91
CA THR A 447 -13.19 -0.16 5.66
C THR A 447 -13.67 -1.55 6.04
N VAL A 448 -13.23 -2.55 5.27
CA VAL A 448 -13.55 -3.96 5.50
C VAL A 448 -12.26 -4.74 5.53
N SER A 449 -12.09 -5.57 6.55
CA SER A 449 -11.01 -6.56 6.62
C SER A 449 -11.56 -7.95 6.35
N TYR A 450 -10.84 -8.74 5.57
CA TYR A 450 -11.21 -10.12 5.27
C TYR A 450 -10.00 -11.03 5.23
N MET A 451 -10.26 -12.33 5.30
CA MET A 451 -9.26 -13.39 5.41
C MET A 451 -9.49 -14.43 4.33
N TRP A 452 -8.40 -15.01 3.84
CA TRP A 452 -8.45 -16.12 2.91
C TRP A 452 -8.76 -17.41 3.69
N ILE A 453 -9.90 -18.03 3.37
CA ILE A 453 -10.39 -19.26 4.02
C ILE A 453 -9.40 -20.43 3.83
N GLU A 454 -8.65 -20.40 2.72
CA GLU A 454 -7.67 -21.42 2.38
C GLU A 454 -6.44 -21.42 3.30
N ASP A 455 -6.15 -20.30 3.97
CA ASP A 455 -4.99 -20.18 4.84
C ASP A 455 -5.28 -20.90 6.17
N GLU A 456 -4.46 -21.90 6.52
CA GLU A 456 -4.67 -22.75 7.71
C GLU A 456 -4.81 -21.94 9.00
N VAL A 457 -4.05 -20.85 9.12
CA VAL A 457 -4.06 -19.93 10.27
C VAL A 457 -5.43 -19.31 10.52
N ASN A 458 -6.29 -19.26 9.50
CA ASN A 458 -7.59 -18.60 9.55
C ASN A 458 -8.77 -19.56 9.78
N ARG A 459 -8.59 -20.89 9.64
CA ARG A 459 -9.71 -21.86 9.73
C ARG A 459 -10.48 -21.81 11.05
N ASN A 460 -9.83 -21.41 12.14
CA ASN A 460 -10.43 -21.35 13.48
C ASN A 460 -10.79 -19.93 13.93
N ARG A 461 -10.65 -18.91 13.08
CA ARG A 461 -10.99 -17.54 13.44
C ARG A 461 -12.42 -17.24 13.01
N GLU A 462 -13.27 -16.93 13.98
CA GLU A 462 -14.65 -16.50 13.73
C GLU A 462 -14.64 -15.28 12.79
N PHE A 463 -15.29 -15.43 11.63
CA PHE A 463 -15.40 -14.36 10.65
C PHE A 463 -16.30 -13.28 11.22
N ARG A 464 -15.76 -12.07 11.39
CA ARG A 464 -16.58 -10.89 11.65
C ARG A 464 -16.26 -9.87 10.58
N LEU A 465 -17.26 -9.53 9.77
CA LEU A 465 -17.25 -8.31 8.99
C LEU A 465 -17.07 -7.16 9.99
N ARG A 466 -15.87 -6.57 10.01
CA ARG A 466 -15.61 -5.36 10.80
C ARG A 466 -15.72 -4.18 9.87
N ALA A 467 -16.93 -3.65 9.75
CA ALA A 467 -17.18 -2.38 9.08
C ALA A 467 -16.76 -1.26 10.04
N SER A 468 -15.78 -0.44 9.66
CA SER A 468 -15.36 0.70 10.47
C SER A 468 -15.89 2.03 9.92
N VAL A 469 -16.35 2.89 10.84
CA VAL A 469 -16.58 4.35 10.78
C VAL A 469 -17.02 4.97 9.45
N ALA A 470 -18.25 5.48 9.44
CA ALA A 470 -18.72 6.46 8.46
C ALA A 470 -17.91 7.77 8.54
N ILE A 471 -16.89 7.92 7.68
CA ILE A 471 -16.20 9.20 7.49
C ILE A 471 -17.15 10.13 6.72
N ARG A 472 -17.79 11.10 7.38
CA ARG A 472 -18.67 12.07 6.70
C ARG A 472 -17.85 13.18 6.06
N GLU A 473 -17.73 13.17 4.74
CA GLU A 473 -17.01 14.20 4.01
C GLU A 473 -17.92 15.37 3.61
N ARG A 474 -17.56 16.60 4.00
CA ARG A 474 -18.24 17.81 3.52
C ARG A 474 -17.71 18.21 2.15
N GLY A 475 -18.62 18.42 1.19
CA GLY A 475 -18.31 19.07 -0.10
C GLY A 475 -18.06 18.12 -1.27
N TYR A 476 -18.43 16.85 -1.16
CA TYR A 476 -18.13 15.87 -2.20
C TYR A 476 -19.05 16.00 -3.45
N PRO A 477 -18.52 15.88 -4.69
CA PRO A 477 -19.35 15.72 -5.88
C PRO A 477 -20.14 14.41 -5.82
N GLY A 478 -21.46 14.45 -5.97
CA GLY A 478 -22.26 13.26 -6.31
C GLY A 478 -21.98 12.71 -7.73
N GLN A 479 -20.75 12.82 -8.24
CA GLN A 479 -20.41 12.56 -9.63
C GLN A 479 -19.86 11.13 -9.79
N TRP A 480 -20.57 10.36 -10.61
CA TRP A 480 -20.33 8.94 -10.91
C TRP A 480 -19.04 8.67 -11.72
N ASP A 481 -18.42 9.72 -12.27
CA ASP A 481 -17.29 9.61 -13.20
C ASP A 481 -15.91 9.72 -12.54
N ALA A 482 -15.85 9.94 -11.23
CA ALA A 482 -14.56 9.95 -10.51
C ALA A 482 -13.90 8.57 -10.58
N ASP A 483 -12.58 8.54 -10.79
CA ASP A 483 -11.81 7.31 -10.65
C ASP A 483 -12.01 6.71 -9.25
N PRO A 484 -12.00 5.37 -9.14
CA PRO A 484 -12.10 4.70 -7.85
C PRO A 484 -10.95 5.15 -6.94
N PRO A 485 -11.18 5.18 -5.61
CA PRO A 485 -10.09 5.38 -4.67
C PRO A 485 -8.99 4.32 -4.89
N VAL A 486 -7.76 4.65 -4.53
CA VAL A 486 -6.64 3.71 -4.49
C VAL A 486 -6.22 3.50 -3.04
N ILE A 487 -5.85 2.27 -2.70
CA ILE A 487 -5.40 1.92 -1.36
C ILE A 487 -4.04 1.24 -1.41
N ASP A 488 -3.23 1.52 -0.39
CA ASP A 488 -2.09 0.69 -0.03
C ASP A 488 -2.37 0.10 1.36
N GLU A 489 -2.85 -1.15 1.35
CA GLU A 489 -3.25 -1.86 2.58
C GLU A 489 -2.11 -1.93 3.60
N THR A 490 -0.87 -2.00 3.10
CA THR A 490 0.32 -2.18 3.92
C THR A 490 0.64 -0.91 4.72
N SER A 491 0.39 0.29 4.20
CA SER A 491 0.62 1.57 4.88
C SER A 491 -0.63 2.15 5.52
N GLY A 492 -1.79 1.53 5.29
CA GLY A 492 -3.07 2.07 5.77
C GLY A 492 -3.47 3.36 5.04
N ARG A 493 -2.90 3.61 3.86
CA ARG A 493 -3.11 4.85 3.13
C ARG A 493 -4.15 4.68 2.04
N ILE A 494 -5.05 5.64 1.97
CA ILE A 494 -6.15 5.69 1.01
C ILE A 494 -6.06 7.04 0.31
N VAL A 495 -6.06 7.03 -1.02
CA VAL A 495 -6.10 8.26 -1.82
C VAL A 495 -7.37 8.24 -2.64
N GLN A 496 -8.14 9.30 -2.53
CA GLN A 496 -9.37 9.46 -3.27
C GLN A 496 -9.40 10.81 -3.97
N PHE A 497 -10.05 10.84 -5.11
CA PHE A 497 -10.33 12.07 -5.83
C PHE A 497 -11.49 12.83 -5.18
N THR A 498 -11.60 14.15 -5.37
CA THR A 498 -12.72 15.01 -4.97
C THR A 498 -12.85 16.18 -5.95
N LYS A 499 -13.95 16.93 -5.90
CA LYS A 499 -14.13 18.18 -6.70
C LYS A 499 -12.96 19.16 -6.61
N THR A 500 -12.25 19.18 -5.48
CA THR A 500 -11.23 20.19 -5.18
C THR A 500 -9.80 19.64 -5.28
N GLY A 501 -9.61 18.38 -5.69
CA GLY A 501 -8.31 17.74 -5.81
C GLY A 501 -8.32 16.32 -5.27
N LEU A 502 -7.24 15.92 -4.57
CA LEU A 502 -7.13 14.60 -3.95
C LEU A 502 -7.26 14.74 -2.43
N ILE A 503 -7.79 13.72 -1.76
CA ILE A 503 -7.71 13.54 -0.31
C ILE A 503 -6.86 12.32 -0.03
N VAL A 504 -5.95 12.45 0.94
CA VAL A 504 -5.22 11.34 1.52
C VAL A 504 -5.71 11.08 2.93
N LEU A 505 -6.14 9.85 3.19
CA LEU A 505 -6.50 9.33 4.50
C LEU A 505 -5.40 8.38 4.97
N ASP A 506 -4.86 8.62 6.16
CA ASP A 506 -3.93 7.68 6.82
C ASP A 506 -4.66 7.00 7.99
N THR A 507 -4.84 5.68 7.93
CA THR A 507 -5.45 4.91 9.03
C THR A 507 -4.41 4.35 10.00
N GLY A 508 -3.13 4.31 9.59
CA GLY A 508 -2.08 3.58 10.31
C GLY A 508 -1.12 4.38 11.17
N LEU A 509 -1.18 5.71 11.22
CA LEU A 509 -0.15 6.56 11.87
C LEU A 509 -0.28 6.66 13.41
N CYS A 510 -0.95 5.71 14.07
CA CYS A 510 -1.19 5.76 15.52
C CYS A 510 0.08 5.84 16.38
N TYR A 511 1.23 5.37 15.84
CA TYR A 511 2.51 5.39 16.56
C TYR A 511 3.20 6.77 16.52
N GLU A 512 3.15 7.48 15.39
CA GLU A 512 3.92 8.71 15.19
C GLU A 512 3.36 9.90 15.99
N GLU A 513 2.03 10.01 16.13
CA GLU A 513 1.44 11.14 16.86
C GLU A 513 1.56 11.00 18.38
N LYS A 514 1.80 9.79 18.90
CA LYS A 514 1.87 9.51 20.34
C LYS A 514 3.28 9.28 20.86
N SER A 515 4.32 9.37 20.02
CA SER A 515 5.70 9.16 20.45
C SER A 515 6.24 10.24 21.42
N SER A 516 5.49 11.32 21.66
CA SER A 516 5.78 12.28 22.74
C SER A 516 5.42 11.78 24.15
N TRP A 517 4.75 10.63 24.28
CA TRP A 517 4.23 10.10 25.55
C TRP A 517 4.94 8.85 26.08
N TRP A 518 5.98 8.34 25.40
CA TRP A 518 6.62 7.06 25.73
C TRP A 518 8.09 7.15 26.12
#